data_AF-A0A7G8EJU6-F1
#
_entry.id   AF-A0A7G8EJU6-F1
#
_cell.length_a   1.000
_cell.length_b   1.000
_cell.length_c   1.000
_cell.angle_alpha   90.00
_cell.angle_beta   90.00
_cell.angle_gamma   90.00
#
_symmetry.space_group_name_H-M   'P 1'
#
loop_
_entity.id
_entity.type
_entity.pdbx_description
1 polymer ?
#
loop_
_entity_poly.entity_id
_entity_poly.type
_entity_poly.pdbx_seq_one_letter_code
_entity_poly.pdbx_strand_id
1 'polypeptide(L)'
;MLTGLTPLPTPNQVLASIPSGRDDPFAPMAPSVSATPGSRPAPVRLSLPPSFRFTGVISSAGTAKAIVDYGATSGALSVGDRGGSSTDLLPPGWTVAAINADRGLLTLRQGRQTVSAEL
;
A
#
# COMPACT_ATOMS: atom_id res chain seq x y z
N MET A 1 41.21 -26.40 40.41
CA MET A 1 40.49 -26.47 39.12
C MET A 1 39.66 -25.18 38.98
N LEU A 2 40.26 -24.05 38.54
CA LEU A 2 39.49 -22.83 38.26
C LEU A 2 39.14 -22.82 36.76
N THR A 3 38.00 -23.43 36.45
CA THR A 3 37.37 -23.32 35.13
C THR A 3 36.36 -22.19 35.23
N GLY A 4 36.54 -21.06 34.53
CA GLY A 4 35.43 -20.12 34.43
C GLY A 4 35.71 -18.65 34.15
N LEU A 5 36.64 -18.31 33.25
CA LEU A 5 36.62 -16.97 32.66
C LEU A 5 36.65 -17.11 31.14
N THR A 6 35.51 -16.88 30.50
CA THR A 6 35.43 -16.74 29.05
C THR A 6 36.20 -15.45 28.68
N PRO A 7 37.30 -15.54 27.92
CA PRO A 7 38.06 -14.36 27.56
C PRO A 7 37.21 -13.42 26.70
N LEU A 8 37.39 -12.10 26.90
CA LEU A 8 36.68 -11.12 26.10
C LEU A 8 37.12 -11.21 24.62
N PRO A 9 36.20 -11.03 23.67
CA PRO A 9 36.53 -10.94 22.25
C PRO A 9 37.53 -9.81 21.99
N THR A 10 38.49 -10.08 21.10
CA THR A 10 39.43 -9.03 20.65
C THR A 10 38.73 -8.02 19.74
N PRO A 11 39.24 -6.79 19.59
CA PRO A 11 38.63 -5.78 18.70
C PRO A 11 38.42 -6.30 17.26
N ASN A 12 39.37 -7.07 16.72
CA ASN A 12 39.24 -7.68 15.39
C ASN A 12 38.15 -8.75 15.33
N GLN A 13 37.93 -9.51 16.40
CA GLN A 13 36.83 -10.49 16.48
C GLN A 13 35.46 -9.80 16.53
N VAL A 14 35.37 -8.65 17.19
CA VAL A 14 34.14 -7.84 17.20
C VAL A 14 33.86 -7.28 15.80
N LEU A 15 34.88 -6.73 15.12
CA LEU A 15 34.72 -6.17 13.77
C LEU A 15 34.30 -7.21 12.73
N ALA A 16 34.88 -8.43 12.80
CA ALA A 16 34.51 -9.53 11.91
C ALA A 16 33.10 -10.08 12.17
N SER A 17 32.53 -9.81 13.35
CA SER A 17 31.20 -10.28 13.73
C SER A 17 30.08 -9.34 13.28
N ILE A 18 30.40 -8.20 12.67
CA ILE A 18 29.40 -7.25 12.18
C ILE A 18 28.97 -7.73 10.79
N PRO A 19 27.74 -8.25 10.62
CA PRO A 19 27.22 -8.51 9.29
C PRO A 19 27.17 -7.16 8.56
N SER A 20 27.93 -7.05 7.47
CA SER A 20 27.76 -5.96 6.53
C SER A 20 26.30 -5.97 6.10
N GLY A 21 25.62 -4.81 6.23
CA GLY A 21 24.21 -4.68 5.89
C GLY A 21 23.96 -5.00 4.42
N ARG A 22 22.70 -4.87 3.99
CA ARG A 22 22.34 -5.01 2.56
C ARG A 22 23.25 -4.12 1.72
N ASP A 23 23.82 -4.67 0.65
CA ASP A 23 24.63 -3.90 -0.32
C ASP A 23 23.87 -2.67 -0.84
N ASP A 24 22.55 -2.78 -0.94
CA ASP A 24 21.64 -1.66 -1.21
C ASP A 24 20.66 -1.46 -0.03
N PRO A 25 20.86 -0.41 0.81
CA PRO A 25 19.99 -0.11 1.94
C PRO A 25 18.58 0.34 1.52
N PHE A 26 18.38 0.71 0.26
CA PHE A 26 17.11 1.21 -0.28
C PHE A 26 16.38 0.22 -1.18
N ALA A 27 16.99 -0.92 -1.50
CA ALA A 27 16.30 -1.93 -2.30
C ALA A 27 14.99 -2.37 -1.60
N PRO A 28 13.92 -2.66 -2.34
CA PRO A 28 12.66 -3.13 -1.75
C PRO A 28 12.87 -4.45 -0.99
N MET A 29 12.18 -4.63 0.14
CA MET A 29 12.22 -5.90 0.88
C MET A 29 11.47 -6.96 0.08
N ALA A 30 12.10 -8.12 -0.17
CA ALA A 30 11.41 -9.26 -0.76
C ALA A 30 10.26 -9.68 0.18
N PRO A 31 9.04 -9.89 -0.34
CA PRO A 31 7.93 -10.36 0.49
C PRO A 31 8.27 -11.74 1.05
N SER A 32 8.15 -11.87 2.37
CA SER A 32 8.33 -13.13 3.09
C SER A 32 7.26 -14.13 2.66
N VAL A 33 7.62 -15.07 1.79
CA VAL A 33 6.78 -16.21 1.43
C VAL A 33 6.73 -17.21 2.60
N SER A 34 5.90 -16.92 3.60
CA SER A 34 5.41 -18.00 4.47
C SER A 34 4.43 -18.84 3.66
N ALA A 35 4.91 -19.96 3.15
CA ALA A 35 4.10 -20.98 2.53
C ALA A 35 3.21 -21.64 3.59
N THR A 36 1.94 -21.24 3.65
CA THR A 36 0.88 -22.05 4.26
C THR A 36 0.09 -22.73 3.15
N PRO A 37 -0.02 -24.07 3.14
CA PRO A 37 -0.81 -24.79 2.15
C PRO A 37 -2.30 -24.57 2.46
N GLY A 38 -2.97 -23.88 1.53
CA GLY A 38 -4.37 -23.55 1.65
C GLY A 38 -4.76 -22.69 0.46
N SER A 39 -4.92 -23.33 -0.70
CA SER A 39 -5.44 -22.73 -1.93
C SER A 39 -6.85 -22.19 -1.70
N ARG A 40 -6.94 -21.02 -1.08
CA ARG A 40 -8.08 -20.14 -1.21
C ARG A 40 -7.80 -19.34 -2.48
N PRO A 41 -8.66 -19.38 -3.51
CA PRO A 41 -8.47 -18.50 -4.65
C PRO A 41 -8.34 -17.10 -4.09
N ALA A 42 -7.24 -16.42 -4.43
CA ALA A 42 -7.13 -14.99 -4.17
C ALA A 42 -8.45 -14.39 -4.66
N PRO A 43 -9.24 -13.70 -3.80
CA PRO A 43 -10.46 -13.08 -4.27
C PRO A 43 -10.02 -12.26 -5.46
N VAL A 44 -10.60 -12.53 -6.64
CA VAL A 44 -10.34 -11.80 -7.89
C VAL A 44 -10.27 -10.32 -7.50
N ARG A 45 -9.05 -9.81 -7.34
CA ARG A 45 -8.87 -8.48 -6.81
C ARG A 45 -9.27 -7.63 -7.97
N LEU A 46 -10.44 -7.01 -7.85
CA LEU A 46 -10.86 -6.03 -8.80
C LEU A 46 -9.70 -5.06 -8.92
N SER A 47 -9.07 -5.04 -10.09
CA SER A 47 -7.93 -4.17 -10.34
C SER A 47 -8.49 -2.83 -10.77
N LEU A 48 -7.79 -1.75 -10.43
CA LEU A 48 -8.24 -0.42 -10.84
C LEU A 48 -8.36 -0.36 -12.37
N PRO A 49 -9.32 0.42 -12.90
CA PRO A 49 -9.45 0.61 -14.33
C PRO A 49 -8.11 1.08 -14.91
N PRO A 50 -7.65 0.58 -16.06
CA PRO A 50 -6.35 0.96 -16.62
C PRO A 50 -6.22 2.47 -16.91
N SER A 51 -7.35 3.15 -17.09
CA SER A 51 -7.42 4.61 -17.29
C SER A 51 -7.58 5.41 -16.00
N PHE A 52 -7.59 4.75 -14.84
CA PHE A 52 -7.76 5.40 -13.54
C PHE A 52 -6.42 5.44 -12.81
N ARG A 53 -5.97 6.65 -12.49
CA ARG A 53 -4.79 6.89 -11.68
C ARG A 53 -5.20 7.63 -10.41
N PHE A 54 -4.81 7.07 -9.28
CA PHE A 54 -4.91 7.76 -8.00
C PHE A 54 -3.64 8.58 -7.81
N THR A 55 -3.79 9.89 -7.64
CA THR A 55 -2.68 10.86 -7.66
C THR A 55 -2.43 11.47 -6.28
N GLY A 56 -3.40 11.41 -5.37
CA GLY A 56 -3.19 11.78 -3.98
C GLY A 56 -4.47 11.95 -3.18
N VAL A 57 -4.33 12.42 -1.94
CA VAL A 57 -5.44 12.76 -1.05
C VAL A 57 -5.20 14.12 -0.43
N ILE A 58 -6.28 14.86 -0.28
CA ILE A 58 -6.29 16.15 0.39
C ILE A 58 -7.35 16.13 1.48
N SER A 59 -7.09 16.80 2.60
CA SER A 59 -8.11 17.06 3.62
C SER A 59 -8.52 18.53 3.50
N SER A 60 -9.81 18.79 3.30
CA SER A 60 -10.35 20.15 3.21
C SER A 60 -11.53 20.27 4.17
N ALA A 61 -11.44 21.22 5.12
CA ALA A 61 -12.45 21.45 6.16
C ALA A 61 -12.83 20.17 6.96
N GLY A 62 -11.86 19.30 7.22
CA GLY A 62 -12.09 18.03 7.94
C GLY A 62 -12.66 16.90 7.09
N THR A 63 -12.87 17.11 5.78
CA THR A 63 -13.31 16.08 4.84
C THR A 63 -12.16 15.64 3.95
N ALA A 64 -11.85 14.33 3.97
CA ALA A 64 -10.86 13.74 3.07
C ALA A 64 -11.43 13.62 1.65
N LYS A 65 -10.66 14.07 0.66
CA LYS A 65 -10.94 13.96 -0.78
C LYS A 65 -9.77 13.32 -1.48
N ALA A 66 -10.05 12.44 -2.44
CA ALA A 66 -9.06 11.77 -3.26
C ALA A 66 -8.90 12.49 -4.60
N ILE A 67 -7.68 12.84 -4.98
CA ILE A 67 -7.32 13.37 -6.29
C ILE A 67 -7.07 12.19 -7.23
N VAL A 68 -7.80 12.16 -8.33
CA VAL A 68 -7.73 11.09 -9.32
C VAL A 68 -7.69 11.68 -10.72
N ASP A 69 -7.02 10.96 -11.60
CA ASP A 69 -7.03 11.17 -13.04
C ASP A 69 -7.76 9.99 -13.69
N TYR A 70 -8.82 10.26 -14.44
CA TYR A 70 -9.54 9.26 -15.20
C TYR A 70 -9.59 9.67 -16.67
N GLY A 71 -8.80 8.99 -17.51
CA GLY A 71 -8.65 9.34 -18.92
C GLY A 71 -8.04 10.74 -19.10
N ALA A 72 -8.82 11.67 -19.64
CA ALA A 72 -8.41 13.08 -19.83
C ALA A 72 -8.98 14.02 -18.75
N THR A 73 -9.69 13.48 -17.75
CA THR A 73 -10.39 14.26 -16.74
C THR A 73 -9.78 14.02 -15.37
N SER A 74 -9.38 15.10 -14.72
CA SER A 74 -8.80 15.08 -13.38
C SER A 74 -9.75 15.74 -12.40
N GLY A 75 -9.83 15.25 -11.17
CA GLY A 75 -10.62 15.91 -10.15
C GLY A 75 -10.57 15.27 -8.77
N ALA A 76 -11.39 15.81 -7.88
CA ALA A 76 -11.47 15.37 -6.50
C ALA A 76 -12.73 14.54 -6.27
N LEU A 77 -12.55 13.36 -5.69
CA LEU A 77 -13.62 12.45 -5.27
C LEU A 77 -13.81 12.52 -3.75
N SER A 78 -15.06 12.45 -3.34
CA SER A 78 -15.46 12.35 -1.92
C SER A 78 -16.02 10.96 -1.62
N VAL A 79 -16.03 10.58 -0.34
CA VAL A 79 -16.66 9.31 0.09
C VAL A 79 -18.13 9.31 -0.33
N GLY A 80 -18.56 8.23 -1.01
CA GLY A 80 -19.91 8.08 -1.54
C GLY A 80 -20.09 8.45 -3.01
N ASP A 81 -19.12 9.12 -3.65
CA ASP A 81 -19.23 9.48 -5.06
C ASP A 81 -19.32 8.23 -5.95
N ARG A 82 -20.26 8.24 -6.91
CA ARG A 82 -20.50 7.14 -7.84
C ARG A 82 -20.20 7.54 -9.28
N GLY A 83 -19.36 6.76 -9.95
CA GLY A 83 -19.05 6.91 -11.37
C GLY A 83 -20.28 6.74 -12.26
N GLY A 84 -20.43 7.63 -13.24
CA GLY A 84 -21.56 7.68 -14.17
C GLY A 84 -22.89 8.15 -13.59
N SER A 85 -22.92 8.61 -12.33
CA SER A 85 -24.13 9.21 -11.72
C SER A 85 -23.82 10.52 -11.00
N SER A 86 -22.84 10.49 -10.10
CA SER A 86 -22.43 11.65 -9.31
C SER A 86 -21.16 12.30 -9.86
N THR A 87 -20.36 11.54 -10.61
CA THR A 87 -19.09 11.99 -11.16
C THR A 87 -18.74 11.22 -12.44
N ASP A 88 -18.03 11.89 -13.35
CA ASP A 88 -17.44 11.27 -14.55
C ASP A 88 -15.99 10.81 -14.32
N LEU A 89 -15.44 11.07 -13.13
CA LEU A 89 -14.08 10.70 -12.72
C LEU A 89 -13.95 9.22 -12.33
N LEU A 90 -15.03 8.45 -12.45
CA LEU A 90 -15.08 7.03 -12.18
C LEU A 90 -15.92 6.35 -13.26
N PRO A 91 -15.57 5.10 -13.64
CA PRO A 91 -16.40 4.32 -14.54
C PRO A 91 -17.77 4.02 -13.90
N PRO A 92 -18.81 3.81 -14.72
CA PRO A 92 -20.13 3.43 -14.22
C PRO A 92 -20.08 2.17 -13.37
N GLY A 93 -20.77 2.20 -12.23
CA GLY A 93 -20.84 1.09 -11.26
C GLY A 93 -19.75 1.10 -10.19
N TRP A 94 -18.81 2.05 -10.24
CA TRP A 94 -17.83 2.29 -9.19
C TRP A 94 -18.31 3.32 -8.18
N THR A 95 -17.96 3.16 -6.92
CA THR A 95 -18.33 4.05 -5.83
C THR A 95 -17.19 4.18 -4.83
N VAL A 96 -16.95 5.37 -4.31
CA VAL A 96 -15.95 5.59 -3.26
C VAL A 96 -16.49 5.05 -1.93
N ALA A 97 -15.83 4.03 -1.38
CA ALA A 97 -16.22 3.41 -0.12
C ALA A 97 -15.56 4.12 1.08
N ALA A 98 -14.27 4.43 0.98
CA ALA A 98 -13.53 5.10 2.04
C ALA A 98 -12.32 5.85 1.47
N ILE A 99 -11.95 6.95 2.11
CA ILE A 99 -10.74 7.71 1.82
C ILE A 99 -9.99 7.87 3.14
N ASN A 100 -8.74 7.43 3.18
CA ASN A 100 -7.86 7.60 4.33
C ASN A 100 -6.74 8.57 3.95
N ALA A 101 -6.82 9.78 4.50
CA ALA A 101 -5.84 10.83 4.22
C ALA A 101 -4.48 10.55 4.89
N ASP A 102 -4.47 9.95 6.09
CA ASP A 102 -3.24 9.64 6.83
C ASP A 102 -2.34 8.64 6.12
N ARG A 103 -2.96 7.66 5.44
CA ARG A 103 -2.25 6.57 4.74
C ARG A 103 -2.16 6.76 3.23
N GLY A 104 -2.75 7.81 2.67
CA GLY A 104 -2.83 7.94 1.22
C GLY A 104 -3.64 6.82 0.56
N LEU A 105 -4.66 6.28 1.23
CA LEU A 105 -5.39 5.10 0.76
C LEU A 105 -6.80 5.46 0.29
N LEU A 106 -7.11 5.16 -0.96
CA LEU A 106 -8.44 5.26 -1.54
C LEU A 106 -9.05 3.86 -1.69
N THR A 107 -10.21 3.62 -1.06
CA THR A 107 -10.97 2.39 -1.26
C THR A 107 -12.18 2.66 -2.14
N LEU A 108 -12.20 2.00 -3.29
CA LEU A 108 -13.31 2.00 -4.23
C LEU A 108 -14.08 0.69 -4.11
N ARG A 109 -15.36 0.73 -4.48
CA ARG A 109 -16.27 -0.41 -4.50
C ARG A 109 -16.94 -0.47 -5.86
N GLN A 110 -16.95 -1.66 -6.47
CA GLN A 110 -17.75 -1.95 -7.65
C GLN A 110 -18.69 -3.12 -7.32
N GLY A 111 -19.99 -2.84 -7.25
CA GLY A 111 -20.98 -3.83 -6.81
C GLY A 111 -20.67 -4.40 -5.42
N ARG A 112 -20.26 -5.68 -5.35
CA ARG A 112 -19.90 -6.39 -4.11
C ARG A 112 -18.39 -6.47 -3.84
N GLN A 113 -17.56 -5.99 -4.77
CA GLN A 113 -16.10 -6.06 -4.65
C GLN A 113 -15.53 -4.70 -4.28
N THR A 114 -14.49 -4.70 -3.45
CA THR A 114 -13.73 -3.50 -3.09
C THR A 114 -12.29 -3.61 -3.59
N VAL A 115 -11.74 -2.48 -4.01
CA VAL A 115 -10.34 -2.33 -4.39
C VAL A 115 -9.75 -1.13 -3.65
N SER A 116 -8.49 -1.26 -3.27
CA SER A 116 -7.73 -0.22 -2.59
C SER A 116 -6.64 0.28 -3.54
N ALA A 117 -6.50 1.59 -3.66
CA ALA A 117 -5.37 2.26 -4.29
C ALA A 117 -4.60 3.02 -3.21
N GLU A 118 -3.28 2.89 -3.21
CA GLU A 118 -2.36 3.63 -2.35
C GLU A 118 -1.43 4.48 -3.22
N LEU A 119 -0.85 5.52 -2.61
CA LEU A 119 0.12 6.41 -3.25
C LEU A 119 1.55 5.93 -3.00
#